data_AF-A0A961I149-F1
#
_entry.id   AF-A0A961I149-F1
#
_cell.length_a   1.000
_cell.length_b   1.000
_cell.length_c   1.000
_cell.angle_alpha   90.00
_cell.angle_beta   90.00
_cell.angle_gamma   90.00
#
_symmetry.space_group_name_H-M   'P 1'
#
loop_
_entity.id
_entity.type
_entity.pdbx_description
1 polymer ?
#
loop_
_entity_poly.entity_id
_entity_poly.type
_entity_poly.pdbx_seq_one_letter_code
_entity_poly.pdbx_strand_id
1 'polypeptide(L)' 'MNMQIVEQGYHYGVMRRAIEMIDAGGEGLTLEQLAARMDMSPAHFQRLFSAWVGVSPKRYQQYLTLGH' A
#
# COMPACT_ATOMS: atom_id res chain seq x y z
N MET A 1 -3.57 17.87 21.04
CA MET A 1 -3.00 18.02 19.69
C MET A 1 -3.43 16.81 18.86
N ASN A 2 -4.61 16.86 18.22
CA ASN A 2 -5.17 15.72 17.48
C ASN A 2 -4.83 15.84 16.00
N MET A 3 -3.56 15.62 15.68
CA MET A 3 -3.07 15.48 14.30
C MET A 3 -3.39 14.08 13.77
N GLN A 4 -4.65 13.68 13.75
CA GLN A 4 -5.08 12.36 13.26
C GLN A 4 -6.22 12.43 12.24
N ILE A 5 -6.81 13.61 12.01
CA ILE A 5 -8.03 13.73 11.20
C ILE A 5 -7.73 14.23 9.78
N VAL A 6 -6.66 15.02 9.60
CA VAL A 6 -6.27 15.57 8.28
C VAL A 6 -5.58 14.53 7.38
N GLU A 7 -4.99 13.50 7.98
CA GLU A 7 -4.22 12.48 7.26
C GLU A 7 -5.11 11.49 6.50
N GLN A 8 -6.35 11.29 6.94
CA GLN A 8 -7.24 10.24 6.40
C GLN A 8 -7.63 10.46 4.93
N GLY A 9 -7.85 11.71 4.52
CA GLY A 9 -8.20 12.05 3.13
C GLY A 9 -7.04 11.89 2.16
N TYR A 10 -5.83 12.30 2.56
CA TYR A 10 -4.62 12.15 1.75
C TYR A 10 -4.23 10.67 1.62
N HIS A 11 -4.29 9.93 2.72
CA HIS A 11 -3.97 8.50 2.75
C HIS A 11 -4.88 7.65 1.87
N TYR A 12 -6.16 8.02 1.74
CA TYR A 12 -7.09 7.33 0.84
C TYR A 12 -6.63 7.38 -0.63
N GLY A 13 -6.27 8.56 -1.14
CA GLY A 13 -5.82 8.71 -2.53
C GLY A 13 -4.51 7.97 -2.80
N VAL A 14 -3.60 8.01 -1.83
CA VAL A 14 -2.32 7.30 -1.89
C VAL A 14 -2.53 5.78 -1.89
N MET A 15 -3.43 5.26 -1.05
CA MET A 15 -3.72 3.82 -0.98
C MET A 15 -4.41 3.29 -2.23
N ARG A 16 -5.35 4.06 -2.80
CA ARG A 16 -5.96 3.71 -4.10
C ARG A 16 -4.90 3.56 -5.18
N ARG A 17 -4.00 4.55 -5.31
CA ARG A 17 -2.92 4.51 -6.29
C ARG A 17 -1.95 3.36 -6.03
N ALA A 18 -1.68 3.03 -4.76
CA ALA A 18 -0.85 1.90 -4.40
C ALA A 18 -1.45 0.56 -4.83
N ILE A 19 -2.75 0.37 -4.67
CA ILE A 19 -3.46 -0.85 -5.11
C ILE A 19 -3.45 -0.93 -6.64
N GLU A 20 -3.76 0.15 -7.35
CA GLU A 20 -3.70 0.18 -8.82
C GLU A 20 -2.30 -0.16 -9.34
N MET A 21 -1.24 0.29 -8.67
CA MET A 21 0.13 -0.08 -9.03
C MET A 21 0.46 -1.56 -8.79
N ILE A 22 -0.09 -2.16 -7.74
CA ILE A 22 0.13 -3.58 -7.43
C ILE A 22 -0.67 -4.46 -8.41
N ASP A 23 -1.88 -4.02 -8.77
CA ASP A 23 -2.75 -4.67 -9.75
C ASP A 23 -2.18 -4.59 -11.17
N ALA A 24 -1.70 -3.41 -11.59
CA ALA A 24 -1.12 -3.20 -12.92
C ALA A 24 0.31 -3.75 -13.07
N GLY A 25 1.03 -3.96 -11.97
CA GLY A 25 2.45 -4.32 -11.93
C GLY A 25 2.70 -5.69 -11.31
N GLY A 26 1.77 -6.63 -11.54
CA GLY A 26 1.82 -8.00 -11.02
C GLY A 26 3.23 -8.59 -11.04
N GLU A 27 3.66 -9.05 -9.87
CA GLU A 27 4.84 -9.90 -9.64
C GLU A 27 6.25 -9.27 -9.54
N GLY A 28 6.42 -7.98 -9.21
CA GLY A 28 7.80 -7.45 -9.08
C GLY A 28 8.07 -6.33 -8.08
N LEU A 29 7.05 -5.71 -7.51
CA LEU A 29 7.26 -4.51 -6.69
C LEU A 29 7.44 -4.86 -5.21
N THR A 30 8.68 -4.66 -4.74
CA THR A 30 8.99 -4.78 -3.32
C THR A 30 8.29 -3.69 -2.51
N LEU A 31 8.06 -3.97 -1.22
CA LEU A 31 7.48 -3.01 -0.27
C LEU A 31 8.20 -1.66 -0.31
N GLU A 32 9.53 -1.69 -0.41
CA GLU A 32 10.39 -0.51 -0.44
C GLU A 32 10.17 0.32 -1.71
N GLN A 33 10.02 -0.32 -2.87
CA GLN A 33 9.74 0.39 -4.12
C GLN A 33 8.35 1.03 -4.10
N LEU A 34 7.35 0.34 -3.56
CA LEU A 34 6.00 0.88 -3.41
C LEU A 34 6.00 2.09 -2.48
N ALA A 35 6.69 1.98 -1.34
CA ALA A 35 6.79 3.06 -0.37
C ALA A 35 7.56 4.26 -0.95
N ALA A 36 8.68 4.03 -1.63
CA ALA A 36 9.47 5.07 -2.29
C ALA A 36 8.67 5.83 -3.36
N ARG A 37 7.84 5.13 -4.15
CA ARG A 37 6.97 5.78 -5.14
C ARG A 37 5.86 6.64 -4.53
N MET A 38 5.48 6.34 -3.30
CA MET A 38 4.48 7.09 -2.54
C MET A 38 5.12 8.09 -1.58
N ASP A 39 6.42 8.38 -1.74
CA ASP A 39 7.21 9.30 -0.90
C ASP A 39 7.09 8.99 0.60
N MET A 40 7.14 7.70 0.95
CA MET A 40 7.00 7.28 2.34
C MET A 40 7.94 6.16 2.74
N SER A 41 8.16 6.04 4.05
CA SER A 41 8.93 4.95 4.62
C SER A 41 8.18 3.61 4.50
N PRO A 42 8.88 2.49 4.22
CA PRO A 42 8.27 1.18 4.04
C PRO A 42 7.46 0.71 5.25
N ALA A 43 7.91 1.01 6.47
CA ALA A 43 7.17 0.70 7.69
C ALA A 43 5.84 1.47 7.81
N HIS A 44 5.82 2.73 7.38
CA HIS A 44 4.60 3.55 7.39
C HIS A 44 3.61 3.06 6.34
N PHE A 45 4.11 2.82 5.12
CA PHE A 45 3.31 2.24 4.03
C PHE A 45 2.68 0.91 4.43
N GLN A 46 3.47 0.01 5.02
CA GLN A 46 2.97 -1.30 5.45
C GLN A 46 1.83 -1.19 6.46
N ARG A 47 1.97 -0.33 7.47
CA ARG A 47 0.92 -0.13 8.49
C ARG A 47 -0.35 0.41 7.87
N LEU A 48 -0.23 1.42 7.02
CA LEU A 48 -1.36 2.05 6.37
C LEU A 48 -2.04 1.07 5.39
N PHE A 49 -1.25 0.30 4.63
CA PHE A 49 -1.76 -0.70 3.69
C PHE A 49 -2.52 -1.81 4.41
N SER A 50 -1.94 -2.37 5.49
CA SER A 50 -2.61 -3.40 6.28
C SER A 50 -3.87 -2.88 6.97
N ALA A 51 -3.90 -1.60 7.39
CA ALA A 51 -5.10 -0.99 7.96
C ALA A 51 -6.22 -0.82 6.92
N TRP A 52 -5.87 -0.71 5.64
CA TRP A 52 -6.81 -0.44 4.55
C TRP A 52 -7.30 -1.72 3.87
N VAL A 53 -6.37 -2.59 3.47
CA VAL A 53 -6.64 -3.85 2.74
C VAL A 53 -6.85 -5.03 3.70
N GLY A 54 -6.47 -4.90 4.97
CA GLY A 54 -6.59 -5.95 5.97
C GLY A 54 -5.49 -7.03 5.90
N VAL A 55 -4.64 -6.99 4.86
CA VAL A 55 -3.50 -7.90 4.69
C VAL A 55 -2.23 -7.14 4.34
N SER A 56 -1.07 -7.72 4.68
CA SER A 56 0.22 -7.16 4.28
C SER A 56 0.37 -7.15 2.75
N PRO A 57 1.05 -6.14 2.17
CA PRO A 57 1.23 -6.04 0.72
C PRO A 57 1.93 -7.26 0.10
N LYS A 58 2.82 -7.93 0.84
CA LYS A 58 3.42 -9.21 0.41
C LYS A 58 2.40 -10.34 0.26
N ARG A 59 1.46 -10.47 1.21
CA ARG A 59 0.37 -11.46 1.11
C ARG A 59 -0.58 -11.12 -0.03
N TYR A 60 -0.88 -9.83 -0.20
CA TYR A 60 -1.73 -9.37 -1.30
C TYR A 60 -1.13 -9.75 -2.67
N GLN A 61 0.17 -9.54 -2.86
CA GLN A 61 0.88 -10.01 -4.07
C GLN A 61 0.79 -11.53 -4.24
N GLN A 62 0.96 -12.31 -3.15
CA GLN A 62 0.80 -13.77 -3.22
C GLN A 62 -0.61 -14.19 -3.64
N TYR A 63 -1.66 -13.48 -3.20
CA TYR A 63 -3.03 -13.75 -3.63
C TYR A 63 -3.24 -13.47 -5.12
N LEU A 64 -2.60 -12.41 -5.66
CA LEU A 64 -2.65 -12.11 -7.09
C LEU A 64 -1.94 -13.19 -7.91
N THR A 65 -0.77 -13.66 -7.47
CA THR A 65 -0.04 -14.76 -8.13
C THR A 65 -0.79 -16.11 -8.06
N LEU A 66 -1.51 -16.39 -6.97
CA LEU A 66 -2.26 -17.66 -6.82
C LEU A 66 -3.61 -17.69 -7.55
N GLY A 67 -4.18 -16.51 -7.82
CA GLY A 67 -5.48 -16.36 -8.48
C GLY A 67 -5.40 -16.22 -10.00
N HIS A 68 -4.20 -16.20 -10.57
CA HIS A 68 -3.90 -16.12 -12.01
C HIS A 68 -3.30 -17.44 -12.51
#